data_AF-A0A812I7R3-F1
#
_entry.id   AF-A0A812I7R3-F1
#
_cell.length_a   1.000
_cell.length_b   1.000
_cell.length_c   1.000
_cell.angle_alpha   90.00
_cell.angle_beta   90.00
_cell.angle_gamma   90.00
#
_symmetry.space_group_name_H-M   'P 1'
#
loop_
_entity.id
_entity.type
_entity.pdbx_description
1 polymer ?
#
loop_
_entity_poly.entity_id
_entity_poly.type
_entity_poly.pdbx_seq_one_letter_code
_entity_poly.pdbx_strand_id
1 'polypeptide(L)'
;MAWAPAPSNGSPPSQVRGAELEGRQGPKRNVVPAMSSRTSASSRSGGVRPGSPKNAGSSSAGLDHKSIVAMSQICTEDLDAKMREKSSLTKQLAELKRSKLQYETKLQKKKKDDDSAVVQTIDLEKKLQTINNSNRVATAELSGLGSENERLRQDIDALRSQLGLPLYASGSFQVAVELCQEDIMSGLMEYNGSTIVAMAGDKCVGIASDSRYGIRQLQTVSCNRQKCFQVTDQCYVGLAGLATDVQTMSQLLNFRMKLFSLREERVMQPKMIGNMLASMLYEKRFGPWFTEPVVAGLDKDHNPFLCGFDFIGCLSTAEDFVVSGTTSDQLFGVCESFWRPGMNKDELFETLSQCLLSGVDRDCLAGWGGVVHIITPDEIITKKLKGRMD
;
A
#
# COMPACT_ATOMS: atom_id res chain seq x y z
N MET A 1 -21.31 -32.00 29.39
CA MET A 1 -21.16 -31.46 30.76
C MET A 1 -21.59 -30.02 30.75
N ALA A 2 -22.33 -29.62 31.79
CA ALA A 2 -23.15 -28.44 31.86
C ALA A 2 -22.38 -27.11 31.81
N TRP A 3 -22.96 -26.15 31.10
CA TRP A 3 -22.61 -24.73 31.11
C TRP A 3 -23.26 -24.09 32.36
N ALA A 4 -22.47 -23.39 33.18
CA ALA A 4 -22.97 -22.63 34.32
C ALA A 4 -22.75 -21.12 34.08
N PRO A 5 -23.74 -20.26 34.37
CA PRO A 5 -23.68 -18.83 34.07
C PRO A 5 -23.01 -18.02 35.20
N ALA A 6 -22.29 -16.96 34.84
CA ALA A 6 -21.73 -16.00 35.78
C ALA A 6 -22.80 -14.99 36.28
N PRO A 7 -22.74 -14.55 37.55
CA PRO A 7 -23.78 -13.70 38.13
C PRO A 7 -23.62 -12.21 37.78
N SER A 8 -24.78 -11.59 37.58
CA SER A 8 -25.00 -10.15 37.46
C SER A 8 -24.69 -9.42 38.76
N ASN A 9 -23.93 -8.33 38.70
CA ASN A 9 -24.03 -7.22 39.64
C ASN A 9 -23.73 -5.90 38.93
N GLY A 10 -24.74 -5.05 38.84
CA GLY A 10 -24.66 -3.72 38.25
C GLY A 10 -24.26 -2.66 39.27
N SER A 11 -23.59 -1.61 38.78
CA SER A 11 -23.72 -0.22 39.20
C SER A 11 -23.06 0.69 38.14
N PRO A 12 -23.56 1.93 37.94
CA PRO A 12 -23.59 2.60 36.64
C PRO A 12 -22.32 3.41 36.33
N PRO A 13 -22.05 3.74 35.04
CA PRO A 13 -20.95 4.64 34.70
C PRO A 13 -21.30 6.08 35.08
N SER A 14 -20.41 6.67 35.88
CA SER A 14 -20.38 8.08 36.25
C SER A 14 -20.36 8.98 35.01
N GLN A 15 -21.29 9.93 34.98
CA GLN A 15 -21.29 11.09 34.09
C GLN A 15 -19.95 11.83 34.16
N VAL A 16 -19.22 11.87 33.05
CA VAL A 16 -18.21 12.90 32.82
C VAL A 16 -18.78 13.87 31.80
N ARG A 17 -18.88 15.11 32.29
CA ARG A 17 -19.46 16.30 31.69
C ARG A 17 -18.89 16.56 30.29
N GLY A 18 -19.77 17.04 29.42
CA GLY A 18 -19.39 17.73 28.20
C GLY A 18 -18.48 18.91 28.53
N ALA A 19 -17.36 18.99 27.82
CA ALA A 19 -16.58 20.19 27.67
C ALA A 19 -16.78 20.68 26.24
N GLU A 20 -17.63 21.69 26.09
CA GLU A 20 -17.61 22.60 24.95
C GLU A 20 -16.19 23.14 24.78
N LEU A 21 -15.60 22.93 23.60
CA LEU A 21 -14.39 23.62 23.20
C LEU A 21 -14.78 24.85 22.39
N GLU A 22 -14.78 25.98 23.10
CA GLU A 22 -14.75 27.31 22.52
C GLU A 22 -13.66 27.46 21.45
N GLY A 23 -13.97 28.26 20.45
CA GLY A 23 -13.14 28.52 19.29
C GLY A 23 -11.73 28.98 19.62
N ARG A 24 -10.75 28.31 19.01
CA ARG A 24 -9.39 28.83 18.84
C ARG A 24 -9.12 29.12 17.38
N GLN A 25 -8.72 30.37 17.16
CA GLN A 25 -8.34 31.00 15.92
C GLN A 25 -7.06 30.39 15.32
N GLY A 26 -7.05 30.14 14.00
CA GLY A 26 -5.86 30.09 13.12
C GLY A 26 -5.04 28.79 13.13
N PRO A 27 -4.38 28.43 11.99
CA PRO A 27 -3.38 29.32 11.40
C PRO A 27 -3.70 29.80 9.98
N LYS A 28 -3.21 31.02 9.72
CA LYS A 28 -3.48 31.85 8.55
C LYS A 28 -2.76 31.36 7.28
N ARG A 29 -3.42 31.61 6.15
CA ARG A 29 -2.92 31.57 4.76
C ARG A 29 -1.47 32.06 4.65
N ASN A 30 -0.61 31.26 4.04
CA ASN A 30 0.69 31.71 3.53
C ASN A 30 0.46 32.68 2.36
N VAL A 31 0.48 33.96 2.69
CA VAL A 31 0.64 35.06 1.73
C VAL A 31 2.13 35.25 1.50
N VAL A 32 2.54 35.21 0.24
CA VAL A 32 3.89 35.53 -0.23
C VAL A 32 4.27 36.95 0.21
N PRO A 33 5.38 37.19 0.93
CA PRO A 33 5.88 38.54 1.14
C PRO A 33 6.90 38.90 0.07
N ALA A 34 6.69 40.07 -0.53
CA ALA A 34 7.62 40.76 -1.40
C ALA A 34 8.96 41.02 -0.70
N MET A 35 10.06 40.81 -1.45
CA MET A 35 11.40 41.24 -1.05
C MET A 35 11.43 42.78 -0.97
N SER A 36 11.46 43.33 0.24
CA SER A 36 11.93 44.68 0.50
C SER A 36 13.34 44.63 1.06
N SER A 37 14.15 45.56 0.54
CA SER A 37 15.52 45.81 0.89
C SER A 37 15.62 46.41 2.30
N ARG A 38 16.50 45.86 3.15
CA ARG A 38 17.58 46.57 3.89
C ARG A 38 18.11 45.75 5.09
N THR A 39 19.44 45.74 5.16
CA THR A 39 20.30 45.87 6.37
C THR A 39 20.24 44.83 7.50
N SER A 40 21.31 44.03 7.62
CA SER A 40 22.09 43.78 8.85
C SER A 40 23.34 42.95 8.46
N ALA A 41 24.54 43.47 8.66
CA ALA A 41 25.38 43.39 9.87
C ALA A 41 26.07 42.02 10.07
N SER A 42 27.39 42.03 9.86
CA SER A 42 28.43 41.30 10.61
C SER A 42 28.51 39.76 10.50
N SER A 43 29.50 39.29 9.74
CA SER A 43 30.47 38.32 10.28
C SER A 43 31.88 38.61 9.75
N ARG A 44 32.82 38.66 10.68
CA ARG A 44 34.25 38.96 10.52
C ARG A 44 34.96 37.80 9.82
N SER A 45 35.72 38.08 8.78
CA SER A 45 36.99 37.41 8.51
C SER A 45 37.95 38.41 7.85
N GLY A 46 39.17 38.45 8.36
CA GLY A 46 40.11 39.55 8.19
C GLY A 46 40.66 39.68 6.77
N GLY A 47 40.47 40.86 6.18
CA GLY A 47 41.23 41.34 5.04
C GLY A 47 41.93 42.63 5.44
N VAL A 48 43.27 42.58 5.53
CA VAL A 48 44.14 43.72 5.80
C VAL A 48 43.94 44.76 4.67
N ARG A 49 43.56 45.99 5.01
CA ARG A 49 43.56 47.12 4.07
C ARG A 49 45.00 47.55 3.79
N PRO A 50 45.39 47.84 2.53
CA PRO A 50 46.60 48.63 2.29
C PRO A 50 46.31 50.08 2.71
N GLY A 51 47.13 50.59 3.63
CA GLY A 51 47.04 51.96 4.13
C GLY A 51 47.38 52.99 3.04
N SER A 52 46.72 54.15 3.09
CA SER A 52 47.07 55.32 2.29
C SER A 52 48.52 55.75 2.57
N PRO A 53 49.32 56.15 1.56
CA PRO A 53 50.67 56.62 1.82
C PRO A 53 50.62 57.97 2.56
N LYS A 54 51.30 58.04 3.71
CA LYS A 54 51.57 59.30 4.41
C LYS A 54 52.57 60.11 3.58
N ASN A 55 52.26 61.39 3.38
CA ASN A 55 53.15 62.40 2.82
C ASN A 55 54.46 62.45 3.63
N ALA A 56 55.55 62.00 3.03
CA ALA A 56 56.91 62.24 3.51
C ALA A 56 57.51 63.37 2.67
N GLY A 57 58.07 64.36 3.37
CA GLY A 57 58.63 65.57 2.79
C GLY A 57 59.80 65.33 1.83
N SER A 58 60.00 66.36 1.01
CA SER A 58 61.04 66.56 0.02
C SER A 58 62.43 66.06 0.41
N SER A 59 62.98 65.15 -0.41
CA SER A 59 64.41 65.11 -0.74
C SER A 59 64.54 64.69 -2.19
N SER A 60 65.05 65.58 -3.03
CA SER A 60 65.42 65.34 -4.42
C SER A 60 66.60 64.36 -4.49
N ALA A 61 66.30 63.07 -4.42
CA ALA A 61 67.22 62.00 -4.80
C ALA A 61 66.77 61.49 -6.17
N GLY A 62 67.66 61.53 -7.16
CA GLY A 62 67.37 61.06 -8.51
C GLY A 62 66.79 59.64 -8.46
N LEU A 63 65.65 59.46 -9.13
CA LEU A 63 65.06 58.14 -9.31
C LEU A 63 66.03 57.32 -10.18
N ASP A 64 66.73 56.38 -9.57
CA ASP A 64 67.56 55.42 -10.30
C ASP A 64 66.70 54.71 -11.34
N HIS A 65 67.12 54.74 -12.60
CA HIS A 65 66.40 54.14 -13.74
C HIS A 65 65.95 52.69 -13.45
N LYS A 66 66.74 51.93 -12.68
CA LYS A 66 66.42 50.56 -12.24
C LYS A 66 65.15 50.47 -11.39
N SER A 67 64.88 51.44 -10.53
CA SER A 67 63.69 51.45 -9.64
C SER A 67 62.41 51.78 -10.41
N ILE A 68 62.49 52.70 -11.38
CA ILE A 68 61.38 53.02 -12.29
C ILE A 68 61.03 51.80 -13.16
N VAL A 69 62.04 51.12 -13.71
CA VAL A 69 61.85 49.91 -14.52
C VAL A 69 61.21 48.80 -13.67
N ALA A 70 61.70 48.56 -12.45
CA ALA A 70 61.13 47.55 -11.56
C ALA A 70 59.66 47.83 -11.19
N MET A 71 59.32 49.09 -10.87
CA MET A 71 57.93 49.48 -10.58
C MET A 71 57.01 49.34 -11.80
N SER A 72 57.50 49.69 -13.00
CA SER A 72 56.76 49.49 -14.25
C SER A 72 56.49 48.01 -14.50
N GLN A 73 57.46 47.15 -14.21
CA GLN A 73 57.38 45.70 -14.45
C GLN A 73 56.39 45.03 -13.50
N ILE A 74 56.40 45.42 -12.22
CA ILE A 74 55.41 44.97 -11.22
C ILE A 74 54.01 45.43 -11.62
N CYS A 75 53.85 46.68 -12.08
CA CYS A 75 52.55 47.19 -12.52
C CYS A 75 52.00 46.42 -13.74
N THR A 76 52.86 46.03 -14.69
CA THR A 76 52.45 45.21 -15.84
C THR A 76 52.05 43.80 -15.44
N GLU A 77 52.78 43.18 -14.50
CA GLU A 77 52.45 41.83 -13.99
C GLU A 77 51.12 41.82 -13.22
N ASP A 78 50.86 42.85 -12.40
CA ASP A 78 49.59 43.03 -11.69
C ASP A 78 48.41 43.26 -12.66
N LEU A 79 48.65 43.99 -13.75
CA LEU A 79 47.64 44.23 -14.79
C LEU A 79 47.29 42.93 -15.53
N ASP A 80 48.30 42.13 -15.87
CA ASP A 80 48.13 40.82 -16.51
C ASP A 80 47.44 39.81 -15.59
N ALA A 81 47.76 39.80 -14.29
CA ALA A 81 47.08 38.98 -13.29
C ALA A 81 45.58 39.33 -13.21
N LYS A 82 45.25 40.62 -13.12
CA LYS A 82 43.86 41.10 -13.13
C LYS A 82 43.13 40.78 -14.42
N MET A 83 43.80 40.83 -15.57
CA MET A 83 43.21 40.42 -16.84
C MET A 83 42.89 38.91 -16.89
N ARG A 84 43.74 38.05 -16.31
CA ARG A 84 43.48 36.60 -16.19
C ARG A 84 42.30 36.32 -15.25
N GLU A 85 42.22 36.98 -14.10
CA GLU A 85 41.08 36.87 -13.18
C GLU A 85 39.78 37.32 -13.84
N LYS A 86 39.79 38.45 -14.54
CA LYS A 86 38.64 38.93 -15.31
C LYS A 86 38.19 37.88 -16.33
N SER A 87 39.12 37.27 -17.07
CA SER A 87 38.81 36.20 -18.03
C SER A 87 38.17 34.98 -17.35
N SER A 88 38.69 34.55 -16.21
CA SER A 88 38.13 33.47 -15.39
C SER A 88 36.70 33.75 -14.92
N LEU A 89 36.47 34.92 -14.34
CA LEU A 89 35.14 35.35 -13.87
C LEU A 89 34.14 35.45 -15.02
N THR A 90 34.59 35.88 -16.21
CA THR A 90 33.71 35.96 -17.39
C THR A 90 33.27 34.57 -17.85
N LYS A 91 34.15 33.56 -17.77
CA LYS A 91 33.82 32.16 -18.07
C LYS A 91 32.82 31.59 -17.06
N GLN A 92 33.06 31.81 -15.76
CA GLN A 92 32.13 31.37 -14.71
C GLN A 92 30.75 32.02 -14.85
N LEU A 93 30.70 33.31 -15.22
CA LEU A 93 29.44 34.03 -15.45
C LEU A 93 28.68 33.49 -16.67
N ALA A 94 29.38 33.06 -17.72
CA ALA A 94 28.76 32.42 -18.88
C ALA A 94 28.18 31.04 -18.52
N GLU A 95 28.88 30.27 -17.68
CA GLU A 95 28.43 28.97 -17.21
C GLU A 95 27.20 29.08 -16.29
N LEU A 96 27.21 30.02 -15.33
CA LEU A 96 26.07 30.34 -14.48
C LEU A 96 24.83 30.74 -15.30
N LYS A 97 25.00 31.52 -16.37
CA LYS A 97 23.90 31.90 -17.27
C LYS A 97 23.31 30.69 -18.00
N ARG A 98 24.13 29.74 -18.44
CA ARG A 98 23.66 28.50 -19.08
C ARG A 98 22.88 27.64 -18.09
N SER A 99 23.41 27.44 -16.87
CA SER A 99 22.74 26.68 -15.83
C SER A 99 21.40 27.31 -15.44
N LYS A 100 21.35 28.65 -15.29
CA LYS A 100 20.10 29.37 -15.01
C LYS A 100 19.03 29.11 -16.08
N LEU A 101 19.40 29.21 -17.36
CA LEU A 101 18.47 28.96 -18.47
C LEU A 101 17.91 27.53 -18.44
N GLN A 102 18.76 26.54 -18.15
CA GLN A 102 18.33 25.14 -18.02
C GLN A 102 17.33 24.94 -16.87
N TYR A 103 17.55 25.59 -15.72
CA TYR A 103 16.63 25.52 -14.59
C TYR A 103 15.29 26.21 -14.90
N GLU A 104 15.30 27.33 -15.61
CA GLU A 104 14.06 28.01 -16.04
C GLU A 104 13.24 27.13 -17.00
N THR A 105 13.88 26.45 -17.95
CA THR A 105 13.18 25.48 -18.83
C THR A 105 12.59 24.31 -18.05
N LYS A 106 13.33 23.75 -17.09
CA LYS A 106 12.83 22.67 -16.20
C LYS A 106 11.65 23.14 -15.36
N LEU A 107 11.70 24.37 -14.85
CA LEU A 107 10.63 24.97 -14.07
C LEU A 107 9.36 25.17 -14.90
N GLN A 108 9.49 25.65 -16.15
CA GLN A 108 8.36 25.78 -17.07
C GLN A 108 7.72 24.43 -17.42
N LYS A 109 8.54 23.39 -17.65
CA LYS A 109 8.02 22.04 -17.87
C LYS A 109 7.22 21.54 -16.66
N LYS A 110 7.78 21.69 -15.46
CA LYS A 110 7.11 21.27 -14.23
C LYS A 110 5.79 22.01 -13.99
N LYS A 111 5.73 23.31 -14.27
CA LYS A 111 4.46 24.09 -14.21
C LYS A 111 3.40 23.55 -15.16
N LYS A 112 3.78 23.19 -16.39
CA LYS A 112 2.84 22.62 -17.37
C LYS A 112 2.33 21.25 -16.91
N ASP A 113 3.18 20.45 -16.30
CA ASP A 113 2.80 19.14 -15.73
C ASP A 113 1.86 19.33 -14.52
N ASP A 114 2.12 20.31 -13.65
CA ASP A 114 1.24 20.67 -12.52
C ASP A 114 -0.15 21.14 -13.00
N ASP A 115 -0.21 22.03 -14.00
CA ASP A 115 -1.47 22.50 -14.59
C ASP A 115 -2.27 21.33 -15.21
N SER A 116 -1.59 20.39 -15.86
CA SER A 116 -2.23 19.18 -16.40
C SER A 116 -2.79 18.29 -15.29
N ALA A 117 -2.09 18.15 -14.17
CA ALA A 117 -2.57 17.37 -13.03
C ALA A 117 -3.82 18.01 -12.40
N VAL A 118 -3.86 19.34 -12.30
CA VAL A 118 -5.03 20.08 -11.77
C VAL A 118 -6.26 19.85 -12.65
N VAL A 119 -6.12 19.90 -13.98
CA VAL A 119 -7.24 19.61 -14.89
C VAL A 119 -7.76 18.18 -14.70
N GLN A 120 -6.86 17.20 -14.57
CA GLN A 120 -7.25 15.80 -14.31
C GLN A 120 -7.99 15.64 -12.99
N THR A 121 -7.56 16.33 -11.92
CA THR A 121 -8.26 16.28 -10.63
C THR A 121 -9.67 16.85 -10.71
N ILE A 122 -9.88 17.95 -11.46
CA ILE A 122 -11.22 18.55 -11.65
C ILE A 122 -12.15 17.58 -12.39
N ASP A 123 -11.65 16.89 -13.42
CA ASP A 123 -12.46 15.92 -14.15
C ASP A 123 -12.80 14.67 -13.31
N LEU A 124 -11.89 14.24 -12.44
CA LEU A 124 -12.16 13.16 -11.48
C LEU A 124 -13.20 13.58 -10.43
N GLU A 125 -13.13 14.81 -9.91
CA GLU A 125 -14.12 15.34 -8.98
C GLU A 125 -15.53 15.38 -9.59
N LYS A 126 -15.65 15.80 -10.87
CA LYS A 126 -16.93 15.78 -11.58
C LYS A 126 -17.50 14.37 -11.71
N LYS A 127 -16.67 13.38 -12.07
CA LYS A 127 -17.09 11.97 -12.14
C LYS A 127 -17.58 11.46 -10.77
N LEU A 128 -16.87 11.81 -9.70
CA LEU A 128 -17.23 11.43 -8.34
C LEU A 128 -18.59 12.04 -7.93
N GLN A 129 -18.84 13.29 -8.32
CA GLN A 129 -20.14 13.94 -8.08
C GLN A 129 -21.28 13.26 -8.84
N THR A 130 -21.06 12.86 -10.11
CA THR A 130 -22.05 12.09 -10.88
C THR A 130 -22.37 10.75 -10.23
N ILE A 131 -21.35 10.00 -9.79
CA ILE A 131 -21.52 8.71 -9.10
C ILE A 131 -22.29 8.90 -7.80
N ASN A 132 -21.97 9.93 -7.01
CA ASN A 132 -22.65 10.19 -5.75
C ASN A 132 -24.15 10.51 -5.95
N ASN A 133 -24.49 11.26 -7.00
CA ASN A 133 -25.87 11.52 -7.37
C ASN A 133 -26.59 10.23 -7.78
N SER A 134 -25.94 9.37 -8.57
CA SER A 134 -26.49 8.07 -8.97
C SER A 134 -26.73 7.16 -7.75
N ASN A 135 -25.79 7.11 -6.81
CA ASN A 135 -25.94 6.34 -5.58
C ASN A 135 -27.10 6.85 -4.72
N ARG A 136 -27.30 8.17 -4.63
CA ARG A 136 -28.45 8.73 -3.91
C ARG A 136 -29.79 8.30 -4.51
N VAL A 137 -29.88 8.23 -5.84
CA VAL A 137 -31.09 7.75 -6.53
C VAL A 137 -31.31 6.27 -6.24
N ALA A 138 -30.28 5.44 -6.38
CA ALA A 138 -30.36 4.00 -6.08
C ALA A 138 -30.76 3.73 -4.61
N THR A 139 -30.25 4.50 -3.65
CA THR A 139 -30.64 4.38 -2.24
C THR A 139 -32.11 4.75 -2.01
N ALA A 140 -32.64 5.74 -2.74
CA ALA A 140 -34.04 6.11 -2.66
C ALA A 140 -34.97 5.06 -3.31
N GLU A 141 -34.53 4.42 -4.40
CA GLU A 141 -35.25 3.29 -5.00
C GLU A 141 -35.29 2.08 -4.06
N LEU A 142 -34.17 1.75 -3.42
CA LEU A 142 -34.09 0.67 -2.44
C LEU A 142 -34.99 0.90 -1.22
N SER A 143 -35.09 2.14 -0.72
CA SER A 143 -36.00 2.45 0.40
C SER A 143 -37.47 2.37 -0.01
N GLY A 144 -37.80 2.74 -1.26
CA GLY A 144 -39.13 2.55 -1.84
C GLY A 144 -39.51 1.08 -1.92
N LEU A 145 -38.64 0.25 -2.52
CA LEU A 145 -38.83 -1.20 -2.62
C LEU A 145 -38.89 -1.89 -1.25
N GLY A 146 -38.15 -1.39 -0.25
CA GLY A 146 -38.24 -1.86 1.14
C GLY A 146 -39.62 -1.62 1.75
N SER A 147 -40.18 -0.43 1.53
CA SER A 147 -41.52 -0.07 2.01
C SER A 147 -42.62 -0.89 1.33
N GLU A 148 -42.45 -1.18 0.04
CA GLU A 148 -43.37 -2.02 -0.73
C GLU A 148 -43.31 -3.48 -0.30
N ASN A 149 -42.13 -4.02 -0.01
CA ASN A 149 -41.97 -5.35 0.57
C ASN A 149 -42.62 -5.47 1.96
N GLU A 150 -42.48 -4.45 2.80
CA GLU A 150 -43.13 -4.42 4.12
C GLU A 150 -44.67 -4.47 3.99
N ARG A 151 -45.22 -3.74 3.02
CA ARG A 151 -46.65 -3.75 2.71
C ARG A 151 -47.10 -5.12 2.20
N LEU A 152 -46.37 -5.72 1.26
CA LEU A 152 -46.69 -7.05 0.72
C LEU A 152 -46.63 -8.12 1.82
N ARG A 153 -45.71 -8.01 2.78
CA ARG A 153 -45.66 -8.91 3.94
C ARG A 153 -46.93 -8.81 4.79
N GLN A 154 -47.40 -7.58 5.06
CA GLN A 154 -48.64 -7.36 5.80
C GLN A 154 -49.87 -7.94 5.06
N ASP A 155 -49.92 -7.78 3.73
CA ASP A 155 -51.00 -8.34 2.91
C ASP A 155 -50.98 -9.87 2.91
N ILE A 156 -49.80 -10.49 2.82
CA ILE A 156 -49.62 -11.95 2.92
C ILE A 156 -50.07 -12.46 4.29
N ASP A 157 -49.71 -11.77 5.37
CA ASP A 157 -50.10 -12.16 6.73
C ASP A 157 -51.62 -12.01 6.96
N ALA A 158 -52.24 -10.98 6.38
CA ALA A 158 -53.69 -10.81 6.41
C ALA A 158 -54.43 -11.95 5.65
N LEU A 159 -53.94 -12.33 4.47
CA LEU A 159 -54.49 -13.44 3.67
C LEU A 159 -54.32 -14.79 4.39
N ARG A 160 -53.17 -15.02 5.03
CA ARG A 160 -52.91 -16.24 5.80
C ARG A 160 -53.84 -16.40 7.00
N SER A 161 -54.15 -15.28 7.67
CA SER A 161 -55.13 -15.23 8.75
C SER A 161 -56.54 -15.60 8.26
N GLN A 162 -56.93 -15.13 7.08
CA GLN A 162 -58.23 -15.47 6.46
C GLN A 162 -58.31 -16.95 6.03
N LEU A 163 -57.17 -17.54 5.63
CA LEU A 163 -57.07 -18.94 5.20
C LEU A 163 -56.82 -19.95 6.34
N GLY A 164 -56.70 -19.48 7.60
CA GLY A 164 -56.50 -20.34 8.77
C GLY A 164 -55.14 -21.07 8.81
N LEU A 165 -54.13 -20.54 8.11
CA LEU A 165 -52.78 -21.12 8.10
C LEU A 165 -51.98 -20.62 9.33
N PRO A 166 -51.22 -21.51 10.03
CA PRO A 166 -50.47 -21.11 11.21
C PRO A 166 -49.38 -20.09 10.88
N LEU A 167 -49.20 -19.09 11.76
CA LEU A 167 -48.05 -18.18 11.71
C LEU A 167 -46.76 -18.98 11.90
N TYR A 168 -45.88 -18.99 10.89
CA TYR A 168 -44.51 -19.43 11.08
C TYR A 168 -43.85 -18.51 12.10
N ALA A 169 -43.50 -19.06 13.26
CA ALA A 169 -42.78 -18.34 14.29
C ALA A 169 -41.47 -17.77 13.71
N SER A 170 -41.20 -16.52 14.06
CA SER A 170 -40.05 -15.69 13.66
C SER A 170 -38.67 -16.30 13.94
N GLY A 171 -38.58 -17.42 14.68
CA GLY A 171 -37.34 -18.16 14.90
C GLY A 171 -36.79 -18.86 13.66
N SER A 172 -37.63 -19.16 12.67
CA SER A 172 -37.21 -19.82 11.42
C SER A 172 -36.47 -18.87 10.48
N PHE A 173 -36.70 -17.55 10.61
CA PHE A 173 -36.06 -16.56 9.76
C PHE A 173 -34.63 -16.26 10.21
N GLN A 174 -34.31 -16.41 11.50
CA GLN A 174 -32.92 -16.24 11.98
C GLN A 174 -32.02 -17.37 11.46
N VAL A 175 -32.52 -18.62 11.49
CA VAL A 175 -31.81 -19.79 10.95
C VAL A 175 -31.76 -19.77 9.42
N ALA A 176 -32.84 -19.32 8.75
CA ALA A 176 -32.82 -19.13 7.30
C ALA A 176 -31.94 -17.96 6.87
N VAL A 177 -31.81 -16.90 7.68
CA VAL A 177 -30.84 -15.83 7.44
C VAL A 177 -29.43 -16.34 7.67
N GLU A 178 -29.12 -17.12 8.71
CA GLU A 178 -27.79 -17.73 8.89
C GLU A 178 -27.42 -18.70 7.74
N LEU A 179 -28.35 -19.56 7.31
CA LEU A 179 -28.15 -20.49 6.19
C LEU A 179 -28.10 -19.78 4.83
N CYS A 180 -28.96 -18.78 4.59
CA CYS A 180 -28.84 -17.92 3.39
C CYS A 180 -27.59 -17.06 3.44
N GLN A 181 -27.11 -16.68 4.62
CA GLN A 181 -25.87 -15.93 4.75
C GLN A 181 -24.73 -16.83 4.31
N GLU A 182 -24.63 -18.09 4.74
CA GLU A 182 -23.64 -19.05 4.24
C GLU A 182 -23.70 -19.23 2.70
N ASP A 183 -24.89 -19.39 2.11
CA ASP A 183 -25.04 -19.53 0.64
C ASP A 183 -24.76 -18.24 -0.16
N ILE A 184 -25.02 -17.06 0.42
CA ILE A 184 -24.66 -15.76 -0.18
C ILE A 184 -23.16 -15.47 0.02
N MET A 185 -22.58 -15.94 1.14
CA MET A 185 -21.18 -15.75 1.49
C MET A 185 -20.26 -16.62 0.65
N SER A 186 -20.64 -17.89 0.40
CA SER A 186 -19.94 -18.79 -0.53
C SER A 186 -19.91 -18.20 -1.94
N GLY A 187 -21.06 -17.69 -2.42
CA GLY A 187 -21.15 -17.05 -3.73
C GLY A 187 -20.29 -15.79 -3.90
N LEU A 188 -19.94 -15.09 -2.81
CA LEU A 188 -19.13 -13.87 -2.87
C LEU A 188 -17.63 -14.16 -2.89
N MET A 189 -17.17 -15.18 -2.16
CA MET A 189 -15.79 -15.66 -2.22
C MET A 189 -15.45 -16.24 -3.60
N GLU A 190 -16.42 -16.93 -4.21
CA GLU A 190 -16.32 -17.49 -5.57
C GLU A 190 -16.43 -16.45 -6.69
N TYR A 191 -16.93 -15.24 -6.39
CA TYR A 191 -17.31 -14.26 -7.40
C TYR A 191 -16.20 -13.91 -8.38
N ASN A 192 -14.95 -13.78 -7.90
CA ASN A 192 -13.81 -13.49 -8.76
C ASN A 192 -12.94 -14.72 -9.07
N GLY A 193 -13.05 -15.76 -8.23
CA GLY A 193 -12.19 -16.93 -8.26
C GLY A 193 -10.75 -16.64 -7.84
N SER A 194 -10.19 -17.55 -7.05
CA SER A 194 -8.80 -17.42 -6.60
C SER A 194 -8.26 -18.73 -6.08
N THR A 195 -6.98 -18.93 -6.30
CA THR A 195 -6.25 -20.09 -5.82
C THR A 195 -4.92 -19.61 -5.28
N ILE A 196 -4.65 -19.95 -4.02
CA ILE A 196 -3.37 -19.70 -3.39
C ILE A 196 -2.95 -20.96 -2.66
N VAL A 197 -1.69 -21.35 -2.86
CA VAL A 197 -1.06 -22.47 -2.15
C VAL A 197 0.30 -22.02 -1.64
N ALA A 198 0.62 -22.38 -0.41
CA ALA A 198 1.93 -22.17 0.19
C ALA A 198 2.46 -23.49 0.76
N MET A 199 3.75 -23.74 0.61
CA MET A 199 4.41 -24.97 1.07
C MET A 199 5.74 -24.65 1.75
N ALA A 200 6.04 -25.38 2.81
CA ALA A 200 7.30 -25.31 3.53
C ALA A 200 8.29 -26.33 2.96
N GLY A 201 9.55 -25.93 2.84
CA GLY A 201 10.68 -26.78 2.49
C GLY A 201 11.83 -26.61 3.49
N ASP A 202 13.01 -27.15 3.17
CA ASP A 202 14.21 -26.96 3.98
C ASP A 202 14.75 -25.54 3.83
N LYS A 203 14.64 -24.72 4.89
CA LYS A 203 15.03 -23.30 4.93
C LYS A 203 14.48 -22.47 3.77
N CYS A 204 13.40 -22.92 3.15
CA CYS A 204 12.75 -22.23 2.05
C CYS A 204 11.24 -22.36 2.17
N VAL A 205 10.53 -21.40 1.62
CA VAL A 205 9.07 -21.39 1.61
C VAL A 205 8.59 -20.94 0.25
N GLY A 206 7.62 -21.65 -0.30
CA GLY A 206 7.02 -21.36 -1.58
C GLY A 206 5.59 -20.85 -1.42
N ILE A 207 5.22 -19.85 -2.21
CA ILE A 207 3.82 -19.42 -2.35
C ILE A 207 3.49 -19.27 -3.83
N ALA A 208 2.35 -19.79 -4.25
CA ALA A 208 1.89 -19.73 -5.62
C ALA A 208 0.44 -19.31 -5.70
N SER A 209 0.09 -18.62 -6.79
CA SER A 209 -1.28 -18.25 -7.10
C SER A 209 -1.60 -18.39 -8.58
N ASP A 210 -2.88 -18.58 -8.89
CA ASP A 210 -3.39 -18.46 -10.25
C ASP A 210 -3.36 -16.99 -10.73
N SER A 211 -3.55 -16.78 -12.04
CA SER A 211 -3.50 -15.44 -12.65
C SER A 211 -4.86 -14.91 -13.14
N ARG A 212 -5.93 -15.71 -12.99
CA ARG A 212 -7.28 -15.38 -13.46
C ARG A 212 -7.88 -14.24 -12.64
N TYR A 213 -8.57 -13.33 -13.34
CA TYR A 213 -9.49 -12.36 -12.77
C TYR A 213 -10.82 -12.46 -13.49
N GLY A 214 -11.79 -13.10 -12.85
CA GLY A 214 -13.13 -13.29 -13.40
C GLY A 214 -14.18 -12.39 -12.77
N ILE A 215 -15.32 -12.30 -13.44
CA ILE A 215 -16.60 -11.84 -12.90
C ILE A 215 -17.58 -13.01 -13.05
N ARG A 216 -17.87 -13.66 -11.93
CA ARG A 216 -18.63 -14.93 -11.86
C ARG A 216 -18.01 -16.04 -12.73
N GLN A 217 -18.79 -17.08 -13.00
CA GLN A 217 -18.39 -18.23 -13.81
C GLN A 217 -18.16 -17.88 -15.29
N LEU A 218 -18.84 -16.85 -15.84
CA LEU A 218 -18.98 -16.71 -17.29
C LEU A 218 -17.96 -15.80 -17.97
N GLN A 219 -17.26 -14.91 -17.23
CA GLN A 219 -16.41 -13.90 -17.85
C GLN A 219 -15.06 -13.79 -17.17
N THR A 220 -13.99 -14.11 -17.91
CA THR A 220 -12.62 -13.77 -17.54
C THR A 220 -12.28 -12.37 -18.07
N VAL A 221 -11.94 -11.45 -17.18
CA VAL A 221 -11.60 -10.06 -17.51
C VAL A 221 -10.09 -9.91 -17.76
N SER A 222 -9.26 -10.60 -16.99
CA SER A 222 -7.80 -10.55 -17.12
C SER A 222 -7.16 -11.87 -16.73
N CYS A 223 -5.98 -12.12 -17.30
CA CYS A 223 -5.16 -13.34 -17.10
C CYS A 223 -3.82 -13.01 -16.42
N ASN A 224 -3.70 -11.84 -15.80
CA ASN A 224 -2.47 -11.38 -15.17
C ASN A 224 -2.78 -10.59 -13.89
N ARG A 225 -3.64 -11.15 -13.03
CA ARG A 225 -3.93 -10.57 -11.71
C ARG A 225 -3.00 -11.15 -10.66
N GLN A 226 -2.30 -10.27 -9.96
CA GLN A 226 -1.47 -10.63 -8.81
C GLN A 226 -2.35 -10.85 -7.57
N LYS A 227 -2.14 -11.99 -6.90
CA LYS A 227 -2.82 -12.35 -5.63
C LYS A 227 -1.84 -12.51 -4.46
N CYS A 228 -0.56 -12.74 -4.75
CA CYS A 228 0.53 -12.77 -3.78
C CYS A 228 1.25 -11.42 -3.71
N PHE A 229 1.31 -10.82 -2.53
CA PHE A 229 1.93 -9.52 -2.30
C PHE A 229 3.16 -9.68 -1.40
N GLN A 230 4.28 -9.10 -1.82
CA GLN A 230 5.48 -9.05 -0.99
C GLN A 230 5.29 -8.00 0.11
N VAL A 231 5.34 -8.43 1.37
CA VAL A 231 5.14 -7.56 2.53
C VAL A 231 6.47 -7.21 3.20
N THR A 232 7.43 -8.14 3.14
CA THR A 232 8.80 -7.96 3.64
C THR A 232 9.75 -8.71 2.70
N ASP A 233 11.05 -8.47 2.80
CA ASP A 233 12.06 -9.12 1.95
C ASP A 233 12.06 -10.65 2.04
N GLN A 234 11.53 -11.21 3.14
CA GLN A 234 11.43 -12.65 3.37
C GLN A 234 9.99 -13.11 3.68
N CYS A 235 8.97 -12.30 3.35
CA CYS A 235 7.58 -12.65 3.64
C CYS A 235 6.63 -12.17 2.55
N TYR A 236 5.80 -13.10 2.08
CA TYR A 236 4.69 -12.86 1.18
C TYR A 236 3.37 -13.11 1.88
N VAL A 237 2.34 -12.38 1.44
CA VAL A 237 0.96 -12.60 1.83
C VAL A 237 0.13 -12.78 0.56
N GLY A 238 -0.44 -13.97 0.41
CA GLY A 238 -1.48 -14.26 -0.56
C GLY A 238 -2.83 -13.81 -0.03
N LEU A 239 -3.64 -13.16 -0.87
CA LEU A 239 -5.00 -12.77 -0.54
C LEU A 239 -5.95 -13.42 -1.56
N ALA A 240 -6.67 -14.45 -1.13
CA ALA A 240 -7.72 -15.11 -1.91
C ALA A 240 -9.09 -14.50 -1.58
N GLY A 241 -10.08 -14.64 -2.46
CA GLY A 241 -11.45 -14.16 -2.27
C GLY A 241 -11.85 -12.98 -3.17
N LEU A 242 -12.72 -12.12 -2.66
CA LEU A 242 -13.30 -10.99 -3.39
C LEU A 242 -12.24 -9.97 -3.79
N ALA A 243 -12.22 -9.61 -5.07
CA ALA A 243 -11.16 -8.79 -5.64
C ALA A 243 -11.07 -7.38 -5.04
N THR A 244 -12.19 -6.80 -4.63
CA THR A 244 -12.27 -5.49 -3.97
C THR A 244 -11.58 -5.52 -2.61
N ASP A 245 -11.84 -6.56 -1.83
CA ASP A 245 -11.28 -6.73 -0.49
C ASP A 245 -9.81 -7.09 -0.56
N VAL A 246 -9.40 -7.93 -1.52
CA VAL A 246 -7.99 -8.21 -1.81
C VAL A 246 -7.19 -6.92 -2.07
N GLN A 247 -7.73 -6.00 -2.89
CA GLN A 247 -7.08 -4.73 -3.17
C GLN A 247 -7.05 -3.80 -1.96
N THR A 248 -8.16 -3.69 -1.23
CA THR A 248 -8.26 -2.83 -0.06
C THR A 248 -7.37 -3.33 1.07
N MET A 249 -7.38 -4.63 1.32
CA MET A 249 -6.60 -5.28 2.36
C MET A 249 -5.10 -5.22 2.04
N SER A 250 -4.66 -5.45 0.80
CA SER A 250 -3.24 -5.31 0.44
C SER A 250 -2.72 -3.89 0.68
N GLN A 251 -3.51 -2.86 0.36
CA GLN A 251 -3.15 -1.46 0.62
C GLN A 251 -3.10 -1.16 2.12
N LEU A 252 -4.11 -1.60 2.88
CA LEU A 252 -4.18 -1.37 4.32
C LEU A 252 -3.09 -2.15 5.08
N LEU A 253 -2.76 -3.35 4.65
CA LEU A 253 -1.66 -4.15 5.16
C LEU A 253 -0.32 -3.43 4.94
N ASN A 254 -0.08 -2.95 3.71
CA ASN A 254 1.13 -2.19 3.38
C ASN A 254 1.24 -0.91 4.23
N PHE A 255 0.12 -0.21 4.47
CA PHE A 255 0.07 0.94 5.35
C PHE A 255 0.46 0.59 6.79
N ARG A 256 -0.16 -0.44 7.39
CA ARG A 256 0.13 -0.87 8.77
C ARG A 256 1.59 -1.32 8.93
N MET A 257 2.12 -2.04 7.93
CA MET A 257 3.50 -2.52 7.91
C MET A 257 4.52 -1.38 7.84
N LYS A 258 4.30 -0.40 6.95
CA LYS A 258 5.15 0.79 6.87
C LYS A 258 5.11 1.61 8.16
N LEU A 259 3.93 1.79 8.74
CA LEU A 259 3.77 2.50 10.01
C LEU A 259 4.52 1.81 11.15
N PHE A 260 4.46 0.48 11.19
CA PHE A 260 5.21 -0.32 12.15
C PHE A 260 6.72 -0.16 11.96
N SER A 261 7.21 -0.30 10.72
CA SER A 261 8.64 -0.15 10.42
C SER A 261 9.19 1.23 10.79
N LEU A 262 8.38 2.29 10.66
CA LEU A 262 8.77 3.65 11.03
C LEU A 262 8.75 3.88 12.56
N ARG A 263 7.87 3.19 13.29
CA ARG A 263 7.73 3.36 14.74
C ARG A 263 8.76 2.54 15.53
N GLU A 264 8.99 1.31 15.09
CA GLU A 264 9.79 0.32 15.81
C GLU A 264 11.20 0.16 15.23
N GLU A 265 11.50 0.83 14.11
CA GLU A 265 12.79 0.77 13.40
C GLU A 265 13.27 -0.66 13.09
N ARG A 266 12.32 -1.61 12.96
CA ARG A 266 12.60 -3.02 12.69
C ARG A 266 11.57 -3.60 11.74
N VAL A 267 11.98 -4.62 10.99
CA VAL A 267 11.08 -5.41 10.14
C VAL A 267 10.22 -6.35 11.00
N MET A 268 8.94 -6.46 10.63
CA MET A 268 8.00 -7.35 11.31
C MET A 268 8.29 -8.81 10.92
N GLN A 269 8.28 -9.72 11.90
CA GLN A 269 8.43 -11.15 11.65
C GLN A 269 7.12 -11.77 11.15
N PRO A 270 7.16 -12.85 10.34
CA PRO A 270 5.96 -13.49 9.79
C PRO A 270 4.90 -13.83 10.85
N LYS A 271 5.32 -14.31 12.03
CA LYS A 271 4.42 -14.61 13.15
C LYS A 271 3.67 -13.38 13.68
N MET A 272 4.34 -12.22 13.73
CA MET A 272 3.69 -10.95 14.12
C MET A 272 2.73 -10.46 13.03
N ILE A 273 3.09 -10.63 11.75
CA ILE A 273 2.22 -10.30 10.61
C ILE A 273 0.94 -11.13 10.71
N GLY A 274 1.05 -12.43 11.03
CA GLY A 274 -0.10 -13.30 11.19
C GLY A 274 -1.06 -12.84 12.30
N ASN A 275 -0.53 -12.49 13.48
CA ASN A 275 -1.35 -11.97 14.58
C ASN A 275 -2.01 -10.62 14.26
N MET A 276 -1.31 -9.76 13.52
CA MET A 276 -1.86 -8.49 13.05
C MET A 276 -3.01 -8.72 12.06
N LEU A 277 -2.87 -9.67 11.14
CA LEU A 277 -3.92 -10.05 10.18
C LEU A 277 -5.15 -10.63 10.88
N ALA A 278 -4.97 -11.54 11.84
CA ALA A 278 -6.06 -12.07 12.67
C ALA A 278 -6.86 -10.94 13.32
N SER A 279 -6.15 -9.99 13.95
CA SER A 279 -6.78 -8.83 14.61
C SER A 279 -7.50 -7.91 13.62
N MET A 280 -6.94 -7.72 12.42
CA MET A 280 -7.50 -6.87 11.37
C MET A 280 -8.76 -7.46 10.73
N LEU A 281 -8.80 -8.78 10.57
CA LEU A 281 -9.99 -9.49 10.09
C LEU A 281 -11.09 -9.46 11.16
N TYR A 282 -10.73 -9.75 12.41
CA TYR A 282 -11.68 -9.82 13.52
C TYR A 282 -12.28 -8.46 13.91
N GLU A 283 -11.55 -7.36 13.65
CA GLU A 283 -12.06 -5.97 13.81
C GLU A 283 -13.41 -5.76 13.10
N LYS A 284 -13.62 -6.47 11.98
CA LYS A 284 -14.86 -6.41 11.20
C LYS A 284 -15.71 -7.70 11.30
N ARG A 285 -15.83 -8.28 12.49
CA ARG A 285 -16.58 -9.54 12.70
C ARG A 285 -18.02 -9.58 12.15
N PHE A 286 -18.76 -8.47 12.19
CA PHE A 286 -20.16 -8.38 11.74
C PHE A 286 -20.33 -7.85 10.30
N GLY A 287 -19.20 -7.60 9.61
CA GLY A 287 -19.15 -7.19 8.21
C GLY A 287 -17.78 -7.58 7.67
N PRO A 288 -17.49 -8.90 7.57
CA PRO A 288 -16.15 -9.42 7.38
C PRO A 288 -15.55 -8.97 6.05
N TRP A 289 -14.23 -9.07 5.97
CA TRP A 289 -13.55 -9.00 4.68
C TRP A 289 -13.75 -10.34 3.98
N PHE A 290 -14.21 -10.33 2.73
CA PHE A 290 -14.35 -11.53 1.93
C PHE A 290 -13.00 -11.91 1.33
N THR A 291 -12.08 -12.28 2.22
CA THR A 291 -10.75 -12.70 1.85
C THR A 291 -10.23 -13.71 2.84
N GLU A 292 -9.49 -14.69 2.32
CA GLU A 292 -8.77 -15.68 3.10
C GLU A 292 -7.27 -15.45 2.84
N PRO A 293 -6.59 -14.76 3.76
CA PRO A 293 -5.16 -14.56 3.64
C PRO A 293 -4.36 -15.85 3.87
N VAL A 294 -3.22 -15.93 3.20
CA VAL A 294 -2.17 -16.93 3.46
C VAL A 294 -0.86 -16.19 3.62
N VAL A 295 -0.19 -16.35 4.76
CA VAL A 295 1.13 -15.79 5.03
C VAL A 295 2.17 -16.88 4.83
N ALA A 296 3.19 -16.57 4.04
CA ALA A 296 4.33 -17.44 3.81
C ALA A 296 5.62 -16.64 3.94
N GLY A 297 6.47 -17.00 4.88
CA GLY A 297 7.73 -16.30 5.09
C GLY A 297 8.75 -17.10 5.88
N LEU A 298 9.97 -16.58 5.95
CA LEU A 298 11.04 -17.12 6.78
C LEU A 298 11.17 -16.26 8.05
N ASP A 299 11.32 -16.92 9.20
CA ASP A 299 11.67 -16.24 10.45
C ASP A 299 13.16 -15.85 10.45
N LYS A 300 13.60 -15.12 11.50
CA LYS A 300 15.00 -14.71 11.67
C LYS A 300 16.00 -15.87 11.63
N ASP A 301 15.59 -17.02 12.13
CA ASP A 301 16.41 -18.24 12.17
C ASP A 301 16.32 -19.05 10.86
N HIS A 302 15.73 -18.46 9.80
CA HIS A 302 15.49 -19.08 8.50
C HIS A 302 14.56 -20.30 8.53
N ASN A 303 13.77 -20.44 9.59
CA ASN A 303 12.73 -21.46 9.67
C ASN A 303 11.50 -21.01 8.88
N PRO A 304 10.90 -21.88 8.05
CA PRO A 304 9.68 -21.56 7.33
C PRO A 304 8.51 -21.36 8.30
N PHE A 305 7.70 -20.34 8.03
CA PHE A 305 6.47 -20.05 8.74
C PHE A 305 5.33 -19.90 7.74
N LEU A 306 4.31 -20.74 7.91
CA LEU A 306 3.08 -20.70 7.14
C LEU A 306 1.90 -20.48 8.07
N CYS A 307 1.00 -19.59 7.67
CA CYS A 307 -0.32 -19.54 8.29
C CYS A 307 -1.42 -19.15 7.31
N GLY A 308 -2.55 -19.85 7.43
CA GLY A 308 -3.79 -19.54 6.75
C GLY A 308 -4.77 -18.85 7.69
N PHE A 309 -5.74 -18.16 7.11
CA PHE A 309 -6.82 -17.51 7.83
C PHE A 309 -8.15 -17.81 7.18
N ASP A 310 -9.20 -17.94 8.00
CA ASP A 310 -10.56 -17.77 7.51
C ASP A 310 -10.88 -16.27 7.32
N PHE A 311 -12.05 -15.97 6.77
CA PHE A 311 -12.53 -14.60 6.56
C PHE A 311 -12.90 -13.85 7.86
N ILE A 312 -12.84 -14.50 9.03
CA ILE A 312 -13.15 -13.92 10.34
C ILE A 312 -11.86 -13.64 11.16
N GLY A 313 -10.73 -14.23 10.79
CA GLY A 313 -9.43 -14.04 11.43
C GLY A 313 -8.98 -15.21 12.31
N CYS A 314 -9.57 -16.40 12.19
CA CYS A 314 -9.03 -17.62 12.79
C CYS A 314 -7.67 -17.95 12.17
N LEU A 315 -6.64 -17.99 13.00
CA LEU A 315 -5.28 -18.30 12.58
C LEU A 315 -5.07 -19.81 12.57
N SER A 316 -4.73 -20.38 11.41
CA SER A 316 -4.29 -21.77 11.27
C SER A 316 -2.81 -21.80 10.88
N THR A 317 -1.95 -22.27 11.78
CA THR A 317 -0.51 -22.45 11.51
C THR A 317 -0.25 -23.88 11.08
N ALA A 318 0.53 -24.07 10.01
CA ALA A 318 0.85 -25.38 9.45
C ALA A 318 2.37 -25.51 9.22
N GLU A 319 2.91 -26.71 9.38
CA GLU A 319 4.35 -27.01 9.15
C GLU A 319 4.61 -27.53 7.73
N ASP A 320 3.55 -27.94 7.03
CA ASP A 320 3.55 -28.59 5.74
C ASP A 320 3.13 -27.62 4.62
N PHE A 321 1.83 -27.36 4.51
CA PHE A 321 1.26 -26.53 3.46
C PHE A 321 -0.03 -25.85 3.91
N VAL A 322 -0.38 -24.76 3.24
CA VAL A 322 -1.62 -24.02 3.45
C VAL A 322 -2.22 -23.72 2.08
N VAL A 323 -3.52 -23.95 1.93
CA VAL A 323 -4.27 -23.67 0.72
C VAL A 323 -5.44 -22.74 1.03
N SER A 324 -5.82 -21.92 0.06
CA SER A 324 -6.94 -21.00 0.20
C SER A 324 -7.53 -20.61 -1.16
N GLY A 325 -8.82 -20.26 -1.15
CA GLY A 325 -9.58 -19.87 -2.32
C GLY A 325 -10.51 -20.98 -2.84
N THR A 326 -11.02 -20.81 -4.06
CA THR A 326 -12.07 -21.66 -4.66
C THR A 326 -11.61 -23.08 -4.97
N THR A 327 -10.31 -23.28 -5.10
CA THR A 327 -9.69 -24.57 -5.43
C THR A 327 -9.11 -25.30 -4.20
N SER A 328 -9.50 -24.89 -2.99
CA SER A 328 -8.94 -25.44 -1.75
C SER A 328 -9.14 -26.96 -1.65
N ASP A 329 -10.34 -27.46 -1.95
CA ASP A 329 -10.67 -28.90 -1.88
C ASP A 329 -9.81 -29.76 -2.80
N GLN A 330 -9.59 -29.30 -4.04
CA GLN A 330 -8.75 -30.01 -5.01
C GLN A 330 -7.28 -29.93 -4.61
N LEU A 331 -6.83 -28.78 -4.10
CA LEU A 331 -5.45 -28.59 -3.68
C LEU A 331 -5.09 -29.42 -2.45
N PHE A 332 -5.99 -29.59 -1.48
CA PHE A 332 -5.70 -30.43 -0.31
C PHE A 332 -5.30 -31.85 -0.72
N GLY A 333 -6.07 -32.51 -1.59
CA GLY A 333 -5.76 -33.88 -2.02
C GLY A 333 -4.44 -34.00 -2.79
N VAL A 334 -4.14 -33.00 -3.63
CA VAL A 334 -2.92 -32.99 -4.45
C VAL A 334 -1.69 -32.64 -3.62
N CYS A 335 -1.78 -31.64 -2.74
CA CYS A 335 -0.69 -31.22 -1.87
C CYS A 335 -0.30 -32.33 -0.89
N GLU A 336 -1.29 -33.02 -0.30
CA GLU A 336 -1.05 -34.15 0.60
C GLU A 336 -0.28 -35.30 -0.08
N SER A 337 -0.55 -35.51 -1.37
CA SER A 337 0.08 -36.60 -2.13
C SER A 337 1.52 -36.31 -2.55
N PHE A 338 1.83 -35.04 -2.83
CA PHE A 338 3.13 -34.65 -3.37
C PHE A 338 4.09 -34.06 -2.34
N TRP A 339 3.58 -33.41 -1.28
CA TRP A 339 4.42 -32.76 -0.27
C TRP A 339 5.24 -33.77 0.53
N ARG A 340 6.49 -33.42 0.83
CA ARG A 340 7.37 -34.18 1.72
C ARG A 340 8.18 -33.23 2.60
N PRO A 341 8.52 -33.63 3.82
CA PRO A 341 9.37 -32.83 4.68
C PRO A 341 10.78 -32.70 4.10
N GLY A 342 11.38 -31.51 4.24
CA GLY A 342 12.79 -31.28 3.88
C GLY A 342 13.08 -31.14 2.39
N MET A 343 12.09 -30.76 1.56
CA MET A 343 12.31 -30.47 0.14
C MET A 343 13.27 -29.31 -0.08
N ASN A 344 14.19 -29.47 -1.04
CA ASN A 344 15.07 -28.37 -1.46
C ASN A 344 14.30 -27.35 -2.34
N LYS A 345 14.86 -26.15 -2.57
CA LYS A 345 14.22 -25.06 -3.31
C LYS A 345 13.71 -25.44 -4.71
N ASP A 346 14.45 -26.26 -5.44
CA ASP A 346 14.09 -26.68 -6.80
C ASP A 346 13.00 -27.76 -6.77
N GLU A 347 13.08 -28.68 -5.82
CA GLU A 347 12.08 -29.73 -5.61
C GLU A 347 10.75 -29.14 -5.10
N LEU A 348 10.83 -28.16 -4.20
CA LEU A 348 9.70 -27.39 -3.71
C LEU A 348 9.05 -26.60 -4.86
N PHE A 349 9.84 -25.99 -5.74
CA PHE A 349 9.33 -25.30 -6.93
C PHE A 349 8.54 -26.25 -7.85
N GLU A 350 9.11 -27.41 -8.19
CA GLU A 350 8.44 -28.37 -9.07
C GLU A 350 7.17 -28.91 -8.42
N THR A 351 7.24 -29.30 -7.14
CA THR A 351 6.09 -29.82 -6.39
C THR A 351 4.97 -28.79 -6.33
N LEU A 352 5.27 -27.56 -5.90
CA LEU A 352 4.30 -26.47 -5.81
C LEU A 352 3.69 -26.12 -7.17
N SER A 353 4.49 -26.18 -8.24
CA SER A 353 4.02 -25.92 -9.61
C SER A 353 3.06 -27.00 -10.10
N GLN A 354 3.38 -28.27 -9.87
CA GLN A 354 2.51 -29.38 -10.26
C GLN A 354 1.22 -29.39 -9.43
N CYS A 355 1.30 -29.09 -8.14
CA CYS A 355 0.13 -28.99 -7.27
C CYS A 355 -0.82 -27.87 -7.72
N LEU A 356 -0.28 -26.68 -8.00
CA LEU A 356 -1.09 -25.57 -8.50
C LEU A 356 -1.76 -25.92 -9.82
N LEU A 357 -1.01 -26.39 -10.82
CA LEU A 357 -1.54 -26.69 -12.15
C LEU A 357 -2.60 -27.80 -12.12
N SER A 358 -2.35 -28.87 -11.36
CA SER A 358 -3.30 -29.98 -11.23
C SER A 358 -4.58 -29.57 -10.51
N GLY A 359 -4.48 -28.66 -9.53
CA GLY A 359 -5.62 -28.11 -8.81
C GLY A 359 -6.48 -27.20 -9.71
N VAL A 360 -5.85 -26.19 -10.31
CA VAL A 360 -6.58 -25.19 -11.12
C VAL A 360 -7.23 -25.78 -12.37
N ASP A 361 -6.66 -26.84 -12.95
CA ASP A 361 -7.26 -27.54 -14.10
C ASP A 361 -8.59 -28.24 -13.76
N ARG A 362 -8.95 -28.33 -12.47
CA ARG A 362 -10.21 -28.91 -11.98
C ARG A 362 -11.20 -27.87 -11.45
N ASP A 363 -10.85 -26.59 -11.49
CA ASP A 363 -11.70 -25.48 -11.04
C ASP A 363 -11.96 -24.50 -12.20
N CYS A 364 -13.23 -24.25 -12.52
CA CYS A 364 -13.64 -23.35 -13.59
C CYS A 364 -13.50 -21.85 -13.22
N LEU A 365 -13.28 -21.55 -11.94
CA LEU A 365 -13.10 -20.19 -11.43
C LEU A 365 -11.63 -19.79 -11.26
N ALA A 366 -10.70 -20.70 -11.48
CA ALA A 366 -9.27 -20.49 -11.33
C ALA A 366 -8.49 -20.77 -12.62
N GLY A 367 -7.16 -20.59 -12.59
CA GLY A 367 -6.26 -20.96 -13.68
C GLY A 367 -5.74 -19.78 -14.49
N TRP A 368 -5.74 -19.93 -15.81
CA TRP A 368 -5.16 -18.95 -16.77
C TRP A 368 -3.68 -18.67 -16.51
N GLY A 369 -2.94 -19.75 -16.18
CA GLY A 369 -1.56 -19.71 -15.75
C GLY A 369 -1.39 -19.55 -14.23
N GLY A 370 -0.15 -19.41 -13.80
CA GLY A 370 0.18 -19.27 -12.38
C GLY A 370 1.48 -18.51 -12.17
N VAL A 371 1.66 -17.97 -10.97
CA VAL A 371 2.90 -17.34 -10.53
C VAL A 371 3.34 -18.04 -9.26
N VAL A 372 4.60 -18.48 -9.25
CA VAL A 372 5.23 -19.13 -8.10
C VAL A 372 6.36 -18.24 -7.60
N HIS A 373 6.38 -18.01 -6.29
CA HIS A 373 7.44 -17.34 -5.57
C HIS A 373 8.09 -18.34 -4.62
N ILE A 374 9.39 -18.57 -4.78
CA ILE A 374 10.20 -19.35 -3.84
C ILE A 374 11.07 -18.37 -3.06
N ILE A 375 10.94 -18.40 -1.74
CA ILE A 375 11.63 -17.53 -0.81
C ILE A 375 12.72 -18.37 -0.15
N THR A 376 13.96 -17.95 -0.33
CA THR A 376 15.13 -18.52 0.33
C THR A 376 15.79 -17.43 1.19
N PRO A 377 16.76 -17.76 2.06
CA PRO A 377 17.46 -16.77 2.87
C PRO A 377 18.20 -15.73 2.01
N ASP A 378 18.69 -16.17 0.85
CA ASP A 378 19.57 -15.39 -0.02
C ASP A 378 18.79 -14.61 -1.10
N GLU A 379 17.78 -15.23 -1.69
CA GLU A 379 17.05 -14.68 -2.84
C GLU A 379 15.56 -15.07 -2.88
N ILE A 380 14.78 -14.28 -3.63
CA ILE A 380 13.40 -14.62 -4.01
C ILE A 380 13.36 -14.93 -5.50
N ILE A 381 12.95 -16.16 -5.84
CA ILE A 381 12.82 -16.63 -7.22
C ILE A 381 11.34 -16.55 -7.61
N THR A 382 11.01 -15.73 -8.60
CA THR A 382 9.66 -15.64 -9.15
C THR A 382 9.62 -16.26 -10.55
N LYS A 383 8.77 -17.27 -10.74
CA LYS A 383 8.57 -17.94 -12.02
C LYS A 383 7.10 -17.92 -12.40
N LYS A 384 6.82 -17.60 -13.67
CA LYS A 384 5.48 -17.71 -14.25
C LYS A 384 5.32 -19.08 -14.87
N LEU A 385 4.24 -19.76 -14.53
CA LEU A 385 3.86 -21.06 -15.07
C LEU A 385 2.96 -20.89 -16.27
N LYS A 386 3.23 -21.67 -17.31
CA LYS A 386 2.36 -21.81 -18.46
C LYS A 386 1.31 -22.88 -18.13
N GLY A 387 0.10 -22.42 -17.79
CA GLY A 387 -1.06 -23.28 -17.57
C GLY A 387 -1.99 -23.35 -18.79
N ARG A 388 -3.12 -24.03 -18.63
CA ARG A 388 -4.22 -24.01 -19.62
C ARG A 388 -4.90 -22.63 -19.65
N MET A 389 -5.53 -22.32 -20.78
CA MET A 389 -6.18 -21.04 -21.07
C MET A 389 -7.63 -21.28 -21.52
N ASP A 390 -8.37 -22.02 -20.70
CA ASP A 390 -9.75 -22.46 -20.92
C ASP A 390 -10.77 -21.86 -19.93
#